data_AF-W4VJV4-F1
#
_entry.id   AF-W4VJV4-F1
#
_cell.length_a   1.000
_cell.length_b   1.000
_cell.length_c   1.000
_cell.angle_alpha   90.00
_cell.angle_beta   90.00
_cell.angle_gamma   90.00
#
_symmetry.space_group_name_H-M   'P 1'
#
loop_
_entity.id
_entity.type
_entity.pdbx_description
1 polymer ?
#
loop_
_entity_poly.entity_id
_entity_poly.type
_entity_poly.pdbx_seq_one_letter_code
_entity_poly.pdbx_strand_id
1 'polypeptide(L)'
;MHKNDIADFFGFSRVTVEQLKKLGYVSWYGNVEEPGSWISEGDTSMYMNLLDNGLDAHIDASYGGWGGGRNGKDIDSNNVASKDYASSRWFGAAQRDFAARIQWTVTPEYEDSNHHPVVELVGLEDTTVKPGQTITLKAIVKDPDGDHLIGHWRQYEETGTYPGKLELISVEEDTKMGGIGCSYPFNVPAPGSSEVAKLMKNEIEVTSQFKVPTDAANGQTIHFILEATDNGYKPLTSYKRVVLTVSREKQ
;
A
#
# COMPACT_ATOMS: atom_id res chain seq x y z
N MET A 1 29.20 3.39 -19.43
CA MET A 1 30.06 2.25 -19.73
C MET A 1 31.50 2.58 -19.36
N HIS A 2 31.88 2.15 -18.16
CA HIS A 2 33.24 2.27 -17.67
C HIS A 2 34.12 1.23 -18.39
N LYS A 3 35.20 1.68 -19.05
CA LYS A 3 36.05 0.84 -19.93
C LYS A 3 36.69 -0.37 -19.24
N ASN A 4 36.76 -0.36 -17.91
CA ASN A 4 37.38 -1.41 -17.11
C ASN A 4 36.36 -2.21 -16.27
N ASP A 5 35.07 -1.99 -16.48
CA ASP A 5 34.03 -2.78 -15.80
C ASP A 5 33.47 -3.81 -16.78
N ILE A 6 33.87 -5.07 -16.57
CA ILE A 6 33.45 -6.21 -17.39
C ILE A 6 31.97 -6.56 -17.17
N ALA A 7 31.29 -6.01 -16.16
CA ALA A 7 29.87 -6.22 -15.90
C ALA A 7 28.99 -5.03 -16.35
N ASP A 8 29.57 -3.89 -16.75
CA ASP A 8 28.83 -2.69 -17.19
C ASP A 8 28.44 -2.78 -18.69
N PHE A 9 27.57 -3.75 -19.01
CA PHE A 9 27.07 -3.99 -20.37
C PHE A 9 25.72 -3.30 -20.67
N PHE A 10 25.22 -2.47 -19.76
CA PHE A 10 23.89 -1.87 -19.83
C PHE A 10 23.68 -0.87 -20.99
N GLY A 11 24.76 -0.37 -21.59
CA GLY A 11 24.69 0.53 -22.74
C GLY A 11 24.48 -0.17 -24.09
N PHE A 12 24.51 -1.51 -24.12
CA PHE A 12 24.27 -2.27 -25.34
C PHE A 12 22.78 -2.58 -25.52
N SER A 13 22.29 -2.48 -26.75
CA SER A 13 20.95 -2.90 -27.15
C SER A 13 21.03 -3.73 -28.43
N ARG A 14 20.06 -4.61 -28.66
CA ARG A 14 19.96 -5.43 -29.88
C ARG A 14 21.15 -6.35 -30.14
N VAL A 15 21.83 -6.78 -29.08
CA VAL A 15 22.90 -7.78 -29.10
C VAL A 15 22.54 -8.95 -28.20
N THR A 16 23.05 -10.14 -28.49
CA THR A 16 22.84 -11.31 -27.62
C THR A 16 23.88 -11.36 -26.50
N VAL A 17 23.57 -12.07 -25.42
CA VAL A 17 24.52 -12.35 -24.32
C VAL A 17 25.80 -13.03 -24.84
N GLU A 18 25.70 -13.87 -25.87
CA GLU A 18 26.84 -14.52 -26.50
C GLU A 18 27.74 -13.54 -27.26
N GLN A 19 27.16 -12.54 -27.90
CA GLN A 19 27.90 -11.46 -28.55
C GLN A 19 28.60 -10.58 -27.50
N LEU A 20 27.94 -10.27 -26.39
CA LEU A 20 28.56 -9.54 -25.26
C LEU A 20 29.75 -10.31 -24.66
N LYS A 21 29.62 -11.63 -24.48
CA LYS A 21 30.72 -12.49 -24.00
C LYS A 21 31.91 -12.47 -24.96
N LYS A 22 31.67 -12.48 -26.28
CA LYS A 22 32.74 -12.35 -27.29
C LYS A 22 33.44 -10.98 -27.25
N LEU A 23 32.75 -9.94 -26.78
CA LEU A 23 33.32 -8.60 -26.56
C LEU A 23 34.07 -8.47 -25.24
N GLY A 24 34.13 -9.53 -24.42
CA GLY A 24 34.85 -9.55 -23.14
C GLY A 24 34.02 -9.18 -21.92
N TYR A 25 32.70 -9.01 -22.06
CA TYR A 25 31.81 -8.76 -20.93
C TYR A 25 31.39 -10.05 -20.23
N VAL A 26 31.17 -9.94 -18.92
CA VAL A 26 30.58 -10.97 -18.06
C VAL A 26 29.12 -10.61 -17.83
N SER A 27 28.22 -11.26 -18.58
CA SER A 27 26.78 -11.12 -18.36
C SER A 27 26.36 -11.93 -17.14
N TRP A 28 26.00 -11.24 -16.06
CA TRP A 28 25.38 -11.83 -14.88
C TRP A 28 23.86 -12.00 -15.01
N TYR A 29 23.28 -11.36 -16.03
CA TYR A 29 21.86 -11.46 -16.38
C TYR A 29 21.68 -12.32 -17.65
N GLY A 30 20.56 -13.04 -17.74
CA GLY A 30 20.33 -14.05 -18.78
C GLY A 30 20.01 -13.47 -20.17
N ASN A 31 19.61 -12.20 -20.22
CA ASN A 31 19.17 -11.52 -21.43
C ASN A 31 19.84 -10.14 -21.56
N VAL A 32 19.79 -9.58 -22.76
CA VAL A 32 20.00 -8.14 -22.99
C VAL A 32 18.63 -7.54 -23.22
N GLU A 33 18.21 -6.69 -22.31
CA GLU A 33 16.87 -6.12 -22.33
C GLU A 33 16.78 -4.94 -23.30
N GLU A 34 15.57 -4.66 -23.76
CA GLU A 34 15.32 -3.51 -24.64
C GLU A 34 15.57 -2.18 -23.92
N PRO A 35 15.93 -1.10 -24.64
CA PRO A 35 16.07 0.23 -24.04
C PRO A 35 14.79 0.65 -23.32
N GLY A 36 14.92 1.05 -22.05
CA GLY A 36 13.80 1.41 -21.18
C GLY A 36 13.22 0.24 -20.39
N SER A 37 13.69 -1.00 -20.60
CA SER A 37 13.38 -2.11 -19.72
C SER A 37 13.89 -1.87 -18.30
N TRP A 38 13.11 -2.32 -17.33
CA TRP A 38 13.43 -2.22 -15.92
C TRP A 38 14.41 -3.32 -15.50
N ILE A 39 15.69 -2.98 -15.45
CA ILE A 39 16.78 -3.96 -15.29
C ILE A 39 17.61 -3.80 -14.03
N SER A 40 17.49 -2.67 -13.32
CA SER A 40 18.31 -2.41 -12.14
C SER A 40 17.65 -1.42 -11.19
N GLU A 41 16.86 -1.96 -10.27
CA GLU A 41 16.48 -1.31 -9.01
C GLU A 41 16.60 -2.34 -7.87
N GLY A 42 17.70 -3.09 -7.85
CA GLY A 42 17.95 -4.12 -6.83
C GLY A 42 17.90 -3.53 -5.41
N ASP A 43 18.55 -2.39 -5.22
CA ASP A 43 18.66 -1.74 -3.91
C ASP A 43 17.48 -0.84 -3.57
N THR A 44 16.65 -0.44 -4.54
CA THR A 44 15.46 0.39 -4.28
C THR A 44 14.52 -0.29 -3.29
N SER A 45 14.39 -1.61 -3.40
CA SER A 45 13.61 -2.40 -2.45
C SER A 45 14.09 -2.23 -1.00
N MET A 46 15.39 -2.04 -0.76
CA MET A 46 15.92 -1.78 0.58
C MET A 46 15.54 -0.39 1.08
N TYR A 47 15.59 0.62 0.20
CA TYR A 47 15.22 1.98 0.52
C TYR A 47 13.71 2.15 0.74
N MET A 48 12.87 1.47 -0.05
CA MET A 48 11.41 1.60 0.00
C MET A 48 10.80 1.27 1.36
N ASN A 49 11.44 0.40 2.15
CA ASN A 49 10.99 0.10 3.51
C ASN A 49 11.32 1.19 4.54
N LEU A 50 12.18 2.15 4.18
CA LEU A 50 12.53 3.31 5.01
C LEU A 50 11.61 4.50 4.77
N LEU A 51 10.80 4.47 3.71
CA LEU A 51 9.83 5.53 3.43
C LEU A 51 8.70 5.48 4.45
N ASP A 52 8.39 6.65 5.03
CA ASP A 52 7.24 6.82 5.91
C ASP A 52 5.96 6.94 5.07
N ASN A 53 5.44 5.79 4.67
CA ASN A 53 4.14 5.64 4.03
C ASN A 53 3.08 5.13 5.01
N GLY A 54 3.43 5.00 6.31
CA GLY A 54 2.57 4.48 7.37
C GLY A 54 2.41 2.94 7.42
N LEU A 55 3.15 2.18 6.61
CA LEU A 55 3.28 0.73 6.79
C LEU A 55 4.26 0.34 7.90
N ASP A 56 5.02 1.29 8.45
CA ASP A 56 5.97 1.07 9.55
C ASP A 56 7.00 -0.06 9.28
N ALA A 57 7.34 -0.26 8.01
CA ALA A 57 8.23 -1.35 7.60
C ALA A 57 9.67 -1.21 8.15
N HIS A 58 10.07 0.02 8.48
CA HIS A 58 11.37 0.33 9.09
C HIS A 58 11.44 -0.04 10.58
N ILE A 59 10.30 -0.24 11.26
CA ILE A 59 10.25 -0.52 12.70
C ILE A 59 10.70 -1.95 13.01
N ASP A 60 10.26 -2.92 12.20
CA ASP A 60 10.59 -4.33 12.36
C ASP A 60 10.61 -5.02 10.99
N ALA A 61 11.67 -5.76 10.67
CA ALA A 61 11.81 -6.42 9.37
C ALA A 61 10.67 -7.41 9.07
N SER A 62 10.03 -8.00 10.09
CA SER A 62 8.89 -8.90 9.93
C SER A 62 7.62 -8.19 9.47
N TYR A 63 7.57 -6.85 9.52
CA TYR A 63 6.38 -6.09 9.20
C TYR A 63 6.13 -6.00 7.70
N GLY A 64 7.17 -6.01 6.89
CA GLY A 64 7.07 -5.82 5.45
C GLY A 64 6.58 -4.42 5.05
N GLY A 65 6.93 -4.02 3.84
CA GLY A 65 6.51 -2.76 3.24
C GLY A 65 6.64 -2.80 1.73
N TRP A 66 6.72 -1.62 1.10
CA TRP A 66 6.88 -1.49 -0.34
C TRP A 66 8.11 -2.24 -0.89
N GLY A 67 9.16 -2.34 -0.08
CA GLY A 67 10.37 -3.09 -0.40
C GLY A 67 10.24 -4.61 -0.26
N GLY A 68 9.13 -5.13 0.24
CA GLY A 68 9.02 -6.49 0.74
C GLY A 68 9.62 -6.60 2.14
N GLY A 69 10.44 -7.62 2.41
CA GLY A 69 11.25 -7.69 3.63
C GLY A 69 10.78 -8.67 4.70
N ARG A 70 9.63 -9.31 4.50
CA ARG A 70 9.22 -10.46 5.31
C ARG A 70 10.02 -11.65 4.83
N ASN A 71 10.96 -12.16 5.61
CA ASN A 71 11.75 -13.35 5.27
C ASN A 71 10.90 -14.66 5.24
N GLY A 72 9.59 -14.53 5.00
CA GLY A 72 8.57 -15.57 4.93
C GLY A 72 7.95 -15.66 3.53
N LYS A 73 7.01 -16.59 3.36
CA LYS A 73 6.26 -16.76 2.11
C LYS A 73 4.99 -15.93 2.18
N ASP A 74 4.92 -14.86 1.40
CA ASP A 74 3.66 -14.16 1.18
C ASP A 74 2.83 -14.93 0.14
N ILE A 75 1.52 -15.00 0.38
CA ILE A 75 0.58 -15.78 -0.43
C ILE A 75 -0.23 -14.80 -1.28
N ASP A 76 -0.22 -14.99 -2.60
CA ASP A 76 -0.98 -14.15 -3.52
C ASP A 76 -2.50 -14.43 -3.48
N SER A 77 -3.27 -13.66 -4.24
CA SER A 77 -4.72 -13.81 -4.33
C SER A 77 -5.18 -15.16 -4.90
N ASN A 78 -4.30 -15.92 -5.54
CA ASN A 78 -4.56 -17.26 -6.07
C ASN A 78 -4.10 -18.36 -5.10
N ASN A 79 -3.76 -18.01 -3.86
CA ASN A 79 -3.24 -18.90 -2.85
C ASN A 79 -1.87 -19.50 -3.21
N VAL A 80 -1.08 -18.79 -4.01
CA VAL A 80 0.27 -19.20 -4.42
C VAL A 80 1.31 -18.45 -3.60
N ALA A 81 2.19 -19.20 -2.94
CA ALA A 81 3.33 -18.62 -2.25
C ALA A 81 4.35 -18.07 -3.27
N SER A 82 4.62 -16.77 -3.22
CA SER A 82 5.59 -16.12 -4.11
C SER A 82 6.53 -15.23 -3.32
N LYS A 83 7.83 -15.34 -3.61
CA LYS A 83 8.85 -14.45 -3.03
C LYS A 83 8.73 -13.03 -3.55
N ASP A 84 8.20 -12.87 -4.76
CA ASP A 84 8.09 -11.57 -5.44
C ASP A 84 6.81 -10.83 -5.03
N TYR A 85 5.80 -11.55 -4.53
CA TYR A 85 4.51 -10.96 -4.14
C TYR A 85 4.63 -9.97 -2.97
N ALA A 86 5.59 -10.20 -2.08
CA ALA A 86 5.84 -9.34 -0.92
C ALA A 86 6.10 -7.87 -1.33
N SER A 87 6.79 -7.65 -2.46
CA SER A 87 7.07 -6.32 -2.99
C SER A 87 6.08 -5.94 -4.10
N SER A 88 5.72 -6.87 -4.99
CA SER A 88 4.93 -6.55 -6.18
C SER A 88 3.50 -6.07 -5.87
N ARG A 89 2.91 -6.51 -4.75
CA ARG A 89 1.59 -6.03 -4.29
C ARG A 89 1.56 -4.52 -4.01
N TRP A 90 2.71 -3.91 -3.75
CA TRP A 90 2.84 -2.49 -3.44
C TRP A 90 3.41 -1.66 -4.59
N PHE A 91 3.89 -2.32 -5.63
CA PHE A 91 4.68 -1.68 -6.67
C PHE A 91 3.92 -0.56 -7.39
N GLY A 92 2.61 -0.74 -7.58
CA GLY A 92 1.75 0.31 -8.14
C GLY A 92 1.71 1.58 -7.29
N ALA A 93 1.63 1.45 -5.96
CA ALA A 93 1.64 2.59 -5.04
C ALA A 93 3.01 3.27 -5.04
N ALA A 94 4.09 2.49 -4.96
CA ALA A 94 5.45 3.02 -4.96
C ALA A 94 5.81 3.77 -6.26
N GLN A 95 5.37 3.28 -7.42
CA GLN A 95 5.59 3.96 -8.71
C GLN A 95 4.80 5.28 -8.81
N ARG A 96 3.58 5.33 -8.27
CA ARG A 96 2.79 6.58 -8.23
C ARG A 96 3.41 7.60 -7.28
N ASP A 97 3.87 7.17 -6.11
CA ASP A 97 4.63 8.02 -5.17
C ASP A 97 5.88 8.59 -5.84
N PHE A 98 6.69 7.76 -6.49
CA PHE A 98 7.87 8.23 -7.20
C PHE A 98 7.52 9.23 -8.30
N ALA A 99 6.51 8.93 -9.12
CA ALA A 99 6.06 9.82 -10.19
C ALA A 99 5.53 11.16 -9.67
N ALA A 100 4.81 11.19 -8.54
CA ALA A 100 4.36 12.42 -7.90
C ALA A 100 5.54 13.22 -7.33
N ARG A 101 6.49 12.56 -6.65
CA ARG A 101 7.70 13.22 -6.13
C ARG A 101 8.55 13.85 -7.22
N ILE A 102 8.67 13.21 -8.38
CA ILE A 102 9.33 13.81 -9.55
C ILE A 102 8.57 15.06 -10.01
N GLN A 103 7.23 15.01 -10.05
CA GLN A 103 6.41 16.19 -10.38
C GLN A 103 6.68 17.34 -9.39
N TRP A 104 6.76 17.06 -8.08
CA TRP A 104 7.06 18.07 -7.06
C TRP A 104 8.39 18.79 -7.32
N THR A 105 9.38 18.15 -7.95
CA THR A 105 10.67 18.79 -8.25
C THR A 105 10.64 19.79 -9.39
N VAL A 106 9.60 19.76 -10.22
CA VAL A 106 9.46 20.62 -11.42
C VAL A 106 8.26 21.55 -11.34
N THR A 107 7.50 21.48 -10.25
CA THR A 107 6.33 22.32 -9.98
C THR A 107 6.66 23.29 -8.83
N PRO A 108 6.58 24.62 -9.05
CA PRO A 108 6.93 25.60 -8.02
C PRO A 108 5.84 25.78 -6.95
N GLU A 109 4.58 25.63 -7.33
CA GLU A 109 3.43 25.81 -6.45
C GLU A 109 2.95 24.45 -5.91
N TYR A 110 2.46 24.44 -4.67
CA TYR A 110 1.99 23.22 -4.02
C TYR A 110 0.76 22.68 -4.77
N GLU A 111 -0.23 23.54 -5.01
CA GLU A 111 -1.54 23.21 -5.57
C GLU A 111 -1.49 22.61 -6.99
N ASP A 112 -0.36 22.74 -7.68
CA ASP A 112 -0.14 22.21 -9.03
C ASP A 112 0.34 20.74 -9.02
N SER A 113 0.38 20.08 -7.86
CA SER A 113 0.73 18.68 -7.71
C SER A 113 -0.15 17.96 -6.68
N ASN A 114 -0.37 16.65 -6.88
CA ASN A 114 -1.07 15.81 -5.92
C ASN A 114 -0.17 15.47 -4.71
N HIS A 115 -0.76 15.32 -3.53
CA HIS A 115 -0.10 14.96 -2.28
C HIS A 115 -0.80 13.79 -1.59
N HIS A 116 -0.09 13.20 -0.63
CA HIS A 116 -0.57 12.00 0.03
C HIS A 116 -1.73 12.32 0.98
N PRO A 117 -2.78 11.47 1.02
CA PRO A 117 -3.79 11.54 2.06
C PRO A 117 -3.16 11.46 3.46
N VAL A 118 -3.65 12.24 4.40
CA VAL A 118 -3.19 12.26 5.79
C VAL A 118 -4.12 11.39 6.62
N VAL A 119 -3.55 10.42 7.36
CA VAL A 119 -4.31 9.45 8.15
C VAL A 119 -4.08 9.67 9.65
N GLU A 120 -5.15 9.87 10.41
CA GLU A 120 -5.16 10.02 11.86
C GLU A 120 -5.95 8.88 12.53
N LEU A 121 -5.34 8.16 13.47
CA LEU A 121 -6.03 7.14 14.25
C LEU A 121 -6.84 7.77 15.39
N VAL A 122 -8.04 7.25 15.62
CA VAL A 122 -8.94 7.73 16.69
C VAL A 122 -9.26 6.61 17.65
N GLY A 123 -9.07 6.85 18.96
CA GLY A 123 -9.60 5.99 20.02
C GLY A 123 -8.87 4.66 20.23
N LEU A 124 -7.59 4.55 19.81
CA LEU A 124 -6.78 3.35 20.00
C LEU A 124 -5.48 3.67 20.76
N GLU A 125 -5.62 3.99 22.04
CA GLU A 125 -4.48 4.33 22.93
C GLU A 125 -3.78 3.09 23.50
N ASP A 126 -4.53 2.01 23.78
CA ASP A 126 -4.00 0.73 24.25
C ASP A 126 -4.05 -0.29 23.11
N THR A 127 -2.88 -0.86 22.80
CA THR A 127 -2.71 -1.91 21.80
C THR A 127 -2.79 -3.32 22.41
N THR A 128 -2.98 -3.43 23.73
CA THR A 128 -3.18 -4.69 24.43
C THR A 128 -4.65 -5.08 24.44
N VAL A 129 -4.97 -6.26 23.91
CA VAL A 129 -6.36 -6.73 23.76
C VAL A 129 -6.60 -8.09 24.38
N LYS A 130 -7.82 -8.37 24.82
CA LYS A 130 -8.21 -9.64 25.44
C LYS A 130 -8.95 -10.55 24.45
N PRO A 131 -8.77 -11.89 24.51
CA PRO A 131 -9.57 -12.81 23.72
C PRO A 131 -11.08 -12.60 23.92
N GLY A 132 -11.84 -12.54 22.83
CA GLY A 132 -13.28 -12.29 22.83
C GLY A 132 -13.69 -10.80 22.94
N GLN A 133 -12.75 -9.88 23.17
CA GLN A 133 -13.00 -8.44 23.17
C GLN A 133 -13.42 -7.97 21.77
N THR A 134 -14.34 -7.00 21.69
CA THR A 134 -14.65 -6.32 20.43
C THR A 134 -13.81 -5.06 20.34
N ILE A 135 -13.10 -4.89 19.22
CA ILE A 135 -12.22 -3.76 18.97
C ILE A 135 -12.77 -2.98 17.79
N THR A 136 -12.73 -1.64 17.91
CA THR A 136 -13.07 -0.72 16.82
C THR A 136 -11.78 -0.09 16.31
N LEU A 137 -11.49 -0.30 15.03
CA LEU A 137 -10.45 0.40 14.30
C LEU A 137 -11.09 1.61 13.64
N LYS A 138 -10.69 2.82 14.04
CA LYS A 138 -11.25 4.06 13.52
C LYS A 138 -10.12 5.00 13.12
N ALA A 139 -10.26 5.60 11.95
CA ALA A 139 -9.36 6.64 11.47
C ALA A 139 -10.12 7.74 10.73
N ILE A 140 -9.58 8.96 10.81
CA ILE A 140 -9.95 10.08 9.96
C ILE A 140 -8.89 10.20 8.88
N VAL A 141 -9.32 10.25 7.62
CA VAL A 141 -8.44 10.47 6.47
C VAL A 141 -8.82 11.79 5.83
N LYS A 142 -7.82 12.64 5.58
CA LYS A 142 -8.00 13.93 4.91
C LYS A 142 -7.09 14.03 3.70
N ASP A 143 -7.65 14.51 2.60
CA ASP A 143 -6.92 14.82 1.39
C ASP A 143 -6.55 16.32 1.41
N PRO A 144 -5.27 16.67 1.34
CA PRO A 144 -4.84 18.06 1.40
C PRO A 144 -5.17 18.84 0.11
N ASP A 145 -5.40 18.16 -1.01
CA ASP A 145 -5.62 18.74 -2.33
C ASP A 145 -7.12 18.87 -2.67
N GLY A 146 -7.98 18.25 -1.87
CA GLY A 146 -9.44 18.26 -2.03
C GLY A 146 -9.97 17.11 -2.89
N ASP A 147 -9.15 16.11 -3.17
CA ASP A 147 -9.49 14.93 -3.95
C ASP A 147 -10.39 13.97 -3.17
N HIS A 148 -11.18 13.17 -3.88
CA HIS A 148 -12.08 12.20 -3.26
C HIS A 148 -11.29 11.00 -2.75
N LEU A 149 -11.55 10.62 -1.50
CA LEU A 149 -10.87 9.53 -0.83
C LEU A 149 -11.68 8.24 -0.83
N ILE A 150 -10.95 7.14 -0.99
CA ILE A 150 -11.43 5.79 -0.70
C ILE A 150 -10.49 5.19 0.35
N GLY A 151 -11.06 4.62 1.41
CA GLY A 151 -10.28 4.00 2.48
C GLY A 151 -10.90 2.69 2.95
N HIS A 152 -10.06 1.72 3.30
CA HIS A 152 -10.51 0.45 3.85
C HIS A 152 -9.50 -0.16 4.83
N TRP A 153 -10.03 -0.80 5.86
CA TRP A 153 -9.23 -1.63 6.77
C TRP A 153 -9.10 -3.04 6.24
N ARG A 154 -7.94 -3.65 6.44
CA ARG A 154 -7.76 -5.09 6.25
C ARG A 154 -6.79 -5.66 7.28
N GLN A 155 -6.99 -6.94 7.61
CA GLN A 155 -5.99 -7.70 8.33
C GLN A 155 -4.74 -7.84 7.45
N TYR A 156 -3.57 -7.61 8.04
CA TYR A 156 -2.30 -7.92 7.40
C TYR A 156 -1.85 -9.32 7.87
N GLU A 157 -2.57 -10.34 7.38
CA GLU A 157 -2.52 -11.75 7.83
C GLU A 157 -1.11 -12.30 7.92
N GLU A 158 -0.28 -11.96 6.94
CA GLU A 158 1.08 -12.48 6.85
C GLU A 158 1.92 -12.01 8.06
N THR A 159 1.67 -10.80 8.58
CA THR A 159 2.51 -10.14 9.60
C THR A 159 2.17 -10.46 11.04
N GLY A 160 0.91 -10.78 11.33
CA GLY A 160 0.53 -11.20 12.67
C GLY A 160 1.10 -12.58 13.01
N THR A 161 1.36 -12.81 14.29
CA THR A 161 1.67 -14.17 14.77
C THR A 161 0.41 -15.01 14.98
N TYR A 162 -0.78 -14.40 14.94
CA TYR A 162 -2.05 -15.11 14.95
C TYR A 162 -2.34 -15.71 13.55
N PRO A 163 -2.52 -17.03 13.41
CA PRO A 163 -2.62 -17.69 12.11
C PRO A 163 -4.02 -17.63 11.49
N GLY A 164 -5.03 -17.16 12.23
CA GLY A 164 -6.42 -17.14 11.78
C GLY A 164 -6.76 -15.88 10.99
N LYS A 165 -7.71 -16.04 10.07
CA LYS A 165 -8.31 -14.94 9.33
C LYS A 165 -9.46 -14.32 10.13
N LEU A 166 -9.49 -13.00 10.16
CA LEU A 166 -10.49 -12.19 10.83
C LEU A 166 -11.45 -11.60 9.82
N GLU A 167 -12.72 -11.63 10.16
CA GLU A 167 -13.74 -10.88 9.45
C GLU A 167 -13.81 -9.47 10.06
N LEU A 168 -13.53 -8.46 9.24
CA LEU A 168 -13.74 -7.07 9.60
C LEU A 168 -15.12 -6.64 9.10
N ILE A 169 -15.90 -6.06 9.99
CA ILE A 169 -17.21 -5.48 9.68
C ILE A 169 -17.01 -3.99 9.50
N SER A 170 -17.10 -3.51 8.25
CA SER A 170 -17.12 -2.08 7.97
C SER A 170 -18.36 -1.45 8.63
N VAL A 171 -18.12 -0.40 9.42
CA VAL A 171 -19.19 0.41 10.00
C VAL A 171 -19.38 1.59 9.06
N GLU A 172 -20.24 1.42 8.06
CA GLU A 172 -20.68 2.54 7.24
C GLU A 172 -21.61 3.41 8.09
N GLU A 173 -21.40 4.72 8.10
CA GLU A 173 -22.50 5.63 8.42
C GLU A 173 -23.58 5.39 7.37
N ASP A 174 -24.74 4.97 7.84
CA ASP A 174 -25.90 4.49 7.10
C ASP A 174 -26.40 5.54 6.07
N THR A 175 -25.67 5.74 4.97
CA THR A 175 -26.22 6.36 3.77
C THR A 175 -27.08 5.32 3.13
N LYS A 176 -28.34 5.23 3.60
CA LYS A 176 -29.42 4.61 2.84
C LYS A 176 -29.46 5.24 1.46
N MET A 177 -28.72 4.68 0.51
CA MET A 177 -29.11 4.77 -0.89
C MET A 177 -30.39 3.95 -0.99
N GLY A 178 -31.51 4.60 -0.69
CA GLY A 178 -32.83 4.06 -1.01
C GLY A 178 -32.76 3.59 -2.45
N GLY A 179 -33.09 2.31 -2.67
CA GLY A 179 -32.85 1.61 -3.93
C GLY A 179 -33.09 2.53 -5.11
N ILE A 180 -32.01 2.88 -5.82
CA ILE A 180 -32.11 3.71 -7.00
C ILE A 180 -32.79 2.82 -8.03
N GLY A 181 -34.11 2.94 -8.14
CA GLY A 181 -34.83 2.38 -9.25
C GLY A 181 -34.19 2.94 -10.51
N CYS A 182 -33.54 2.07 -11.29
CA CYS A 182 -33.00 2.42 -12.61
C CYS A 182 -34.19 2.82 -13.50
N SER A 183 -34.59 4.09 -13.45
CA SER A 183 -35.61 4.66 -14.32
C SER A 183 -34.92 5.48 -15.40
N TYR A 184 -35.34 5.27 -16.64
CA TYR A 184 -34.83 5.97 -17.81
C TYR A 184 -35.94 6.85 -18.41
N PRO A 185 -35.62 8.07 -18.87
CA PRO A 185 -34.31 8.74 -18.79
C PRO A 185 -34.02 9.31 -17.40
N PHE A 186 -32.78 9.17 -16.91
CA PHE A 186 -32.31 9.86 -15.72
C PHE A 186 -31.44 11.06 -16.12
N ASN A 187 -31.52 12.13 -15.34
CA ASN A 187 -30.73 13.34 -15.54
C ASN A 187 -29.31 13.08 -15.03
N VAL A 188 -28.34 12.93 -15.95
CA VAL A 188 -26.92 12.75 -15.60
C VAL A 188 -26.28 14.13 -15.43
N PRO A 189 -25.75 14.48 -14.24
CA PRO A 189 -24.98 15.70 -14.08
C PRO A 189 -23.81 15.75 -15.07
N ALA A 190 -23.55 16.92 -15.65
CA ALA A 190 -22.40 17.08 -16.54
C ALA A 190 -21.08 16.81 -15.77
N PRO A 191 -20.05 16.24 -16.42
CA PRO A 191 -18.71 16.14 -15.84
C PRO A 191 -18.24 17.52 -15.34
N GLY A 192 -17.72 17.59 -14.11
CA GLY A 192 -17.25 18.83 -13.49
C GLY A 192 -18.36 19.76 -12.96
N SER A 193 -19.63 19.34 -12.94
CA SER A 193 -20.72 20.12 -12.35
C SER A 193 -20.64 20.20 -10.82
N SER A 194 -21.28 21.23 -10.25
CA SER A 194 -21.36 21.42 -8.79
C SER A 194 -22.04 20.25 -8.07
N GLU A 195 -22.92 19.55 -8.77
CA GLU A 195 -23.63 18.37 -8.33
C GLU A 195 -22.68 17.19 -8.14
N VAL A 196 -21.72 17.00 -9.05
CA VAL A 196 -20.65 15.99 -8.90
C VAL A 196 -19.65 16.42 -7.83
N ALA A 197 -19.30 17.71 -7.75
CA ALA A 197 -18.38 18.23 -6.73
C ALA A 197 -18.91 18.00 -5.30
N LYS A 198 -20.22 18.08 -5.07
CA LYS A 198 -20.85 17.79 -3.77
C LYS A 198 -20.74 16.32 -3.35
N LEU A 199 -20.40 15.42 -4.27
CA LEU A 199 -20.16 13.99 -3.98
C LEU A 199 -18.70 13.72 -3.59
N MET A 200 -17.79 14.71 -3.76
CA MET A 200 -16.40 14.58 -3.35
C MET A 200 -16.33 14.46 -1.82
N LYS A 201 -15.59 13.46 -1.35
CA LYS A 201 -15.35 13.21 0.07
C LYS A 201 -13.84 13.28 0.28
N ASN A 202 -13.34 14.50 0.46
CA ASN A 202 -11.93 14.77 0.75
C ASN A 202 -11.60 14.62 2.24
N GLU A 203 -12.60 14.35 3.07
CA GLU A 203 -12.44 13.88 4.44
C GLU A 203 -13.39 12.70 4.65
N ILE A 204 -12.85 11.55 5.05
CA ILE A 204 -13.62 10.34 5.32
C ILE A 204 -13.27 9.79 6.71
N GLU A 205 -14.28 9.26 7.38
CA GLU A 205 -14.08 8.38 8.53
C GLU A 205 -14.10 6.93 8.03
N VAL A 206 -13.06 6.17 8.36
CA VAL A 206 -12.96 4.74 8.02
C VAL A 206 -12.98 3.93 9.31
N THR A 207 -14.12 3.29 9.55
CA THR A 207 -14.36 2.52 10.76
C THR A 207 -14.61 1.05 10.44
N SER A 208 -13.92 0.16 11.14
CA SER A 208 -14.18 -1.29 11.08
C SER A 208 -14.13 -1.90 12.48
N GLN A 209 -14.97 -2.90 12.71
CA GLN A 209 -15.00 -3.64 13.96
C GLN A 209 -14.64 -5.10 13.71
N PHE A 210 -14.00 -5.71 14.70
CA PHE A 210 -13.79 -7.14 14.71
C PHE A 210 -13.80 -7.65 16.15
N LYS A 211 -14.00 -8.96 16.30
CA LYS A 211 -13.89 -9.64 17.58
C LYS A 211 -12.55 -10.33 17.68
N VAL A 212 -11.80 -10.04 18.74
CA VAL A 212 -10.54 -10.73 19.04
C VAL A 212 -10.85 -12.22 19.22
N PRO A 213 -10.16 -13.12 18.50
CA PRO A 213 -10.44 -14.55 18.59
C PRO A 213 -10.23 -15.09 20.00
N THR A 214 -11.12 -15.99 20.43
CA THR A 214 -11.06 -16.61 21.76
C THR A 214 -9.94 -17.63 21.90
N ASP A 215 -9.44 -18.15 20.77
CA ASP A 215 -8.33 -19.08 20.67
C ASP A 215 -6.95 -18.39 20.61
N ALA A 216 -6.91 -17.06 20.42
CA ALA A 216 -5.67 -16.31 20.38
C ALA A 216 -4.88 -16.46 21.70
N ALA A 217 -3.62 -16.89 21.60
CA ALA A 217 -2.72 -17.14 22.72
C ALA A 217 -2.13 -15.85 23.27
N ASN A 218 -1.69 -15.89 24.53
CA ASN A 218 -1.01 -14.76 25.17
C ASN A 218 0.27 -14.40 24.40
N GLY A 219 0.47 -13.10 24.15
CA GLY A 219 1.62 -12.58 23.40
C GLY A 219 1.47 -12.64 21.88
N GLN A 220 0.39 -13.21 21.32
CA GLN A 220 0.19 -13.18 19.88
C GLN A 220 -0.14 -11.77 19.40
N THR A 221 0.41 -11.38 18.25
CA THR A 221 0.08 -10.14 17.57
C THR A 221 -0.94 -10.35 16.45
N ILE A 222 -1.81 -9.35 16.29
CA ILE A 222 -2.77 -9.24 15.20
C ILE A 222 -2.53 -7.89 14.54
N HIS A 223 -2.26 -7.90 13.23
CA HIS A 223 -1.89 -6.71 12.49
C HIS A 223 -3.01 -6.30 11.55
N PHE A 224 -3.24 -5.00 11.48
CA PHE A 224 -4.17 -4.37 10.56
C PHE A 224 -3.48 -3.24 9.83
N ILE A 225 -3.92 -2.99 8.61
CA ILE A 225 -3.53 -1.82 7.84
C ILE A 225 -4.78 -1.13 7.31
N LEU A 226 -4.84 0.18 7.50
CA LEU A 226 -5.70 1.06 6.72
C LEU A 226 -4.93 1.41 5.44
N GLU A 227 -5.60 1.28 4.30
CA GLU A 227 -5.14 1.78 3.01
C GLU A 227 -6.12 2.87 2.57
N ALA A 228 -5.61 4.08 2.34
CA ALA A 228 -6.39 5.22 1.89
C ALA A 228 -5.76 5.79 0.61
N THR A 229 -6.57 5.94 -0.45
CA THR A 229 -6.13 6.42 -1.76
C THR A 229 -7.03 7.55 -2.22
N ASP A 230 -6.42 8.62 -2.70
CA ASP A 230 -7.12 9.72 -3.38
C ASP A 230 -7.50 9.35 -4.82
N ASN A 231 -8.18 10.25 -5.52
CA ASN A 231 -8.46 10.12 -6.96
C ASN A 231 -7.79 11.22 -7.80
N GLY A 232 -6.74 11.84 -7.27
CA GLY A 232 -5.98 12.90 -7.91
C GLY A 232 -5.21 12.42 -9.13
N TYR A 233 -4.59 13.39 -9.83
CA TYR A 233 -3.72 13.06 -10.96
C TYR A 233 -2.45 12.36 -10.46
N LYS A 234 -2.31 11.08 -10.80
CA LYS A 234 -1.41 10.09 -10.15
C LYS A 234 -1.89 9.80 -8.71
N PRO A 235 -2.86 8.90 -8.54
CA PRO A 235 -3.45 8.63 -7.24
C PRO A 235 -2.42 8.23 -6.19
N LEU A 236 -2.39 8.92 -5.05
CA LEU A 236 -1.46 8.62 -3.96
C LEU A 236 -2.14 7.81 -2.88
N THR A 237 -1.36 6.93 -2.26
CA THR A 237 -1.86 5.97 -1.27
C THR A 237 -1.07 6.12 0.02
N SER A 238 -1.78 6.39 1.11
CA SER A 238 -1.24 6.39 2.46
C SER A 238 -1.74 5.19 3.24
N TYR A 239 -0.89 4.70 4.15
CA TYR A 239 -1.21 3.58 5.00
C TYR A 239 -1.22 3.99 6.46
N LYS A 240 -1.87 3.17 7.28
CA LYS A 240 -1.65 3.21 8.73
C LYS A 240 -1.71 1.81 9.31
N ARG A 241 -0.59 1.37 9.88
CA ARG A 241 -0.53 0.09 10.61
C ARG A 241 -1.07 0.23 12.02
N VAL A 242 -1.79 -0.80 12.45
CA VAL A 242 -2.18 -1.05 13.83
C VAL A 242 -1.69 -2.45 14.21
N VAL A 243 -0.93 -2.55 15.30
CA VAL A 243 -0.45 -3.81 15.87
C VAL A 243 -1.10 -3.99 17.23
N LEU A 244 -1.89 -5.06 17.39
CA LEU A 244 -2.52 -5.41 18.66
C LEU A 244 -1.85 -6.64 19.26
N THR A 245 -1.56 -6.60 20.56
CA THR A 245 -0.95 -7.71 21.30
C THR A 245 -1.99 -8.34 22.23
N VAL A 246 -2.18 -9.64 22.11
CA VAL A 246 -3.16 -10.38 22.92
C VAL A 246 -2.60 -10.62 24.32
N SER A 247 -3.31 -10.13 25.35
CA SER A 247 -3.03 -10.44 26.75
C SER A 247 -4.16 -11.24 27.37
N ARG A 248 -3.82 -12.35 28.02
CA ARG A 248 -4.73 -13.17 28.84
C ARG A 248 -4.61 -12.87 30.33
N GLU A 249 -3.75 -11.94 30.72
CA GLU A 249 -3.58 -11.57 32.11
C GLU A 249 -4.80 -10.80 32.63
N LYS A 250 -5.20 -11.10 33.86
CA LYS A 250 -6.20 -10.30 34.58
C LYS A 250 -5.49 -9.06 35.11
N GLN A 251 -5.71 -7.91 34.46
CA GLN A 251 -5.49 -6.61 35.10
C GLN A 251 -6.40 -6.46 36.32
#